data_AF-A0A2E0J153-F1
#
_entry.id   AF-A0A2E0J153-F1
#
_cell.length_a   1.000
_cell.length_b   1.000
_cell.length_c   1.000
_cell.angle_alpha   90.00
_cell.angle_beta   90.00
_cell.angle_gamma   90.00
#
_symmetry.space_group_name_H-M   'P 1'
#
loop_
_entity.id
_entity.type
_entity.pdbx_description
1 polymer ?
#
loop_
_entity_poly.entity_id
_entity_poly.type
_entity_poly.pdbx_seq_one_letter_code
_entity_poly.pdbx_strand_id
1 'polypeptide(L)'
;MLIQRQFNDWSQFASTIESRIGETCWHEASTRTSSWYAEFSQTGSLQDAVDLVRNGWPEGTQKLIDGLEAFDAGRMVSPVPTIEWDVAGECPDVAAYCAGIPEHMATQEFETEQSSPLVSISVNGAAAWRIDSSRIIRYGVMIASHVRALLQAGYSPRLDWCCALNGNGRKNYLMTVPLLERGETVDIDRIAFAIAHPSMLRRAMFAVAEIEGWRGLGQSMGSVMNTLPAEIADDYDVSLPGIGSLSAFMDTDENAKAAVSPYFNQFNE
;
A
#
# COMPACT_ATOMS: atom_id res chain seq x y z
N MET A 1 -5.62 18.76 -19.63
CA MET A 1 -6.71 18.74 -18.64
C MET A 1 -6.68 17.40 -17.92
N LEU A 2 -6.63 17.43 -16.59
CA LEU A 2 -6.62 16.26 -15.72
C LEU A 2 -8.06 15.99 -15.24
N ILE A 3 -8.54 14.76 -15.40
CA ILE A 3 -9.77 14.27 -14.77
C ILE A 3 -9.36 13.49 -13.53
N GLN A 4 -9.91 13.86 -12.38
CA GLN A 4 -9.63 13.20 -11.11
C GLN A 4 -10.86 12.45 -10.61
N ARG A 5 -10.65 11.22 -10.15
CA ARG A 5 -11.63 10.43 -9.41
C ARG A 5 -11.05 10.11 -8.03
N GLN A 6 -11.55 10.77 -7.01
CA GLN A 6 -11.17 10.52 -5.62
C GLN A 6 -12.28 9.73 -4.92
N PHE A 7 -11.92 8.63 -4.28
CA PHE A 7 -12.81 7.90 -3.39
C PHE A 7 -12.65 8.42 -1.96
N ASN A 8 -13.75 8.47 -1.21
CA ASN A 8 -13.73 8.90 0.19
C ASN A 8 -13.28 7.77 1.12
N ASP A 9 -13.59 6.53 0.77
CA ASP A 9 -13.28 5.34 1.56
C ASP A 9 -13.20 4.09 0.67
N TRP A 10 -12.64 3.01 1.23
CA TRP A 10 -12.52 1.72 0.55
C TRP A 10 -13.87 1.08 0.21
N SER A 11 -14.90 1.28 1.04
CA SER A 11 -16.22 0.69 0.84
C SER A 11 -16.94 1.28 -0.37
N GLN A 12 -16.79 2.58 -0.60
CA GLN A 12 -17.27 3.28 -1.80
C GLN A 12 -16.58 2.73 -3.06
N PHE A 13 -15.26 2.52 -3.00
CA PHE A 13 -14.51 1.90 -4.10
C PHE A 13 -15.01 0.49 -4.40
N ALA A 14 -15.10 -0.36 -3.37
CA ALA A 14 -15.59 -1.73 -3.50
C ALA A 14 -16.99 -1.80 -4.10
N SER A 15 -17.91 -0.95 -3.64
CA SER A 15 -19.30 -0.94 -4.11
C SER A 15 -19.42 -0.43 -5.55
N THR A 16 -18.53 0.48 -5.97
CA THR A 16 -18.47 0.97 -7.36
C THR A 16 -18.02 -0.13 -8.32
N ILE A 17 -17.05 -0.95 -7.92
CA ILE A 17 -16.62 -2.11 -8.74
C ILE A 17 -17.72 -3.15 -8.79
N GLU A 18 -18.38 -3.42 -7.65
CA GLU A 18 -19.46 -4.39 -7.56
C GLU A 18 -20.65 -4.02 -8.46
N SER A 19 -21.00 -2.73 -8.56
CA SER A 19 -22.06 -2.27 -9.47
C SER A 19 -21.77 -2.56 -10.95
N ARG A 20 -20.50 -2.80 -11.32
CA ARG A 20 -20.13 -3.18 -12.69
C ARG A 20 -20.59 -4.60 -13.05
N ILE A 21 -20.80 -5.47 -12.07
CA ILE A 21 -21.10 -6.89 -12.29
C ILE A 21 -22.45 -7.03 -13.01
N GLY A 22 -22.43 -7.69 -14.16
CA GLY A 22 -23.64 -7.91 -14.97
C GLY A 22 -24.01 -6.75 -15.90
N GLU A 23 -23.32 -5.62 -15.84
CA GLU A 23 -23.53 -4.51 -16.78
C GLU A 23 -22.77 -4.72 -18.09
N THR A 24 -23.20 -4.06 -19.17
CA THR A 24 -22.49 -4.01 -20.46
C THR A 24 -22.04 -2.57 -20.69
N CYS A 25 -20.76 -2.37 -20.99
CA CYS A 25 -20.24 -1.02 -21.24
C CYS A 25 -19.21 -0.99 -22.37
N TRP A 26 -18.68 0.20 -22.63
CA TRP A 26 -17.70 0.42 -23.68
C TRP A 26 -16.33 -0.05 -23.20
N HIS A 27 -15.90 -1.21 -23.70
CA HIS A 27 -14.80 -2.06 -23.21
C HIS A 27 -15.17 -2.90 -21.98
N GLU A 28 -14.79 -4.18 -22.05
CA GLU A 28 -15.09 -5.22 -21.05
C GLU A 28 -13.80 -5.84 -20.52
N ALA A 29 -12.73 -5.03 -20.42
CA ALA A 29 -11.42 -5.53 -20.00
C ALA A 29 -11.48 -6.06 -18.56
N SER A 30 -12.24 -5.40 -17.69
CA SER A 30 -12.44 -5.79 -16.30
C SER A 30 -13.18 -7.14 -16.14
N THR A 31 -14.10 -7.46 -17.05
CA THR A 31 -14.99 -8.63 -16.99
C THR A 31 -14.53 -9.82 -17.85
N ARG A 32 -13.43 -9.69 -18.60
CA ARG A 32 -12.92 -10.81 -19.43
C ARG A 32 -12.49 -12.01 -18.60
N THR A 33 -12.76 -13.20 -19.13
CA THR A 33 -12.60 -14.50 -18.45
C THR A 33 -11.76 -15.52 -19.21
N SER A 34 -11.10 -15.14 -20.31
CA SER A 34 -10.23 -16.08 -21.04
C SER A 34 -9.03 -16.50 -20.18
N SER A 35 -8.43 -17.67 -20.50
CA SER A 35 -7.25 -18.18 -19.77
C SER A 35 -6.11 -17.17 -19.72
N TRP A 36 -5.84 -16.48 -20.83
CA TRP A 36 -4.85 -15.41 -20.88
C TRP A 36 -5.19 -14.26 -19.93
N TYR A 37 -6.47 -13.86 -19.84
CA TYR A 37 -6.91 -12.81 -18.90
C TYR A 37 -6.83 -13.26 -17.44
N ALA A 38 -7.06 -14.55 -17.17
CA ALA A 38 -6.91 -15.11 -15.83
C ALA A 38 -5.45 -15.06 -15.37
N GLU A 39 -4.51 -15.43 -16.24
CA GLU A 39 -3.06 -15.33 -15.95
C GLU A 39 -2.60 -13.86 -15.84
N PHE A 40 -3.10 -13.02 -16.75
CA PHE A 40 -2.82 -11.58 -16.75
C PHE A 40 -3.34 -10.92 -15.47
N SER A 41 -4.58 -11.13 -15.06
CA SER A 41 -5.12 -10.46 -13.85
C SER A 41 -4.79 -11.19 -12.55
N GLN A 42 -4.42 -12.47 -12.60
CA GLN A 42 -4.33 -13.39 -11.46
C GLN A 42 -5.70 -13.70 -10.80
N THR A 43 -6.82 -13.38 -11.46
CA THR A 43 -8.16 -13.88 -11.09
C THR A 43 -8.96 -14.30 -12.32
N GLY A 44 -9.89 -15.24 -12.19
CA GLY A 44 -10.67 -15.75 -13.32
C GLY A 44 -11.75 -14.79 -13.81
N SER A 45 -12.36 -14.04 -12.89
CA SER A 45 -13.48 -13.14 -13.17
C SER A 45 -13.38 -11.79 -12.44
N LEU A 46 -14.30 -10.87 -12.77
CA LEU A 46 -14.48 -9.64 -12.00
C LEU A 46 -15.04 -9.94 -10.60
N GLN A 47 -15.91 -10.94 -10.48
CA GLN A 47 -16.46 -11.36 -9.19
C GLN A 47 -15.34 -11.78 -8.24
N ASP A 48 -14.42 -12.62 -8.70
CA ASP A 48 -13.26 -13.07 -7.90
C ASP A 48 -12.43 -11.87 -7.41
N ALA A 49 -12.30 -10.82 -8.23
CA ALA A 49 -11.60 -9.61 -7.84
C ALA A 49 -12.38 -8.79 -6.81
N VAL A 50 -13.72 -8.73 -6.92
CA VAL A 50 -14.57 -8.10 -5.89
C VAL A 50 -14.50 -8.87 -4.58
N ASP A 51 -14.45 -10.19 -4.63
CA ASP A 51 -14.31 -11.02 -3.44
C ASP A 51 -12.99 -10.72 -2.70
N LEU A 52 -11.89 -10.54 -3.44
CA LEU A 52 -10.61 -10.10 -2.87
C LEU A 52 -10.65 -8.64 -2.36
N VAL A 53 -11.38 -7.75 -3.04
CA VAL A 53 -11.57 -6.36 -2.57
C VAL A 53 -12.32 -6.33 -1.24
N ARG A 54 -13.31 -7.21 -1.05
CA ARG A 54 -14.16 -7.25 0.14
C ARG A 54 -13.53 -8.01 1.30
N ASN A 55 -12.87 -9.13 1.01
CA ASN A 55 -12.38 -10.05 2.03
C ASN A 55 -10.86 -10.00 2.22
N GLY A 56 -10.15 -9.21 1.40
CA GLY A 56 -8.69 -9.13 1.42
C GLY A 56 -8.01 -10.26 0.65
N TRP A 57 -6.67 -10.23 0.63
CA TRP A 57 -5.83 -11.24 -0.02
C TRP A 57 -4.85 -11.90 0.98
N PRO A 58 -5.27 -12.96 1.68
CA PRO A 58 -4.46 -13.61 2.72
C PRO A 58 -3.13 -14.17 2.21
N GLU A 59 -3.08 -14.73 1.00
CA GLU A 59 -1.83 -15.21 0.40
C GLU A 59 -0.86 -14.06 0.11
N GLY A 60 -1.39 -12.87 -0.14
CA GLY A 60 -0.61 -11.64 -0.24
C GLY A 60 0.08 -11.31 1.07
N THR A 61 -0.62 -11.40 2.19
CA THR A 61 -0.08 -11.17 3.52
C THR A 61 1.06 -12.13 3.87
N GLN A 62 0.96 -13.40 3.48
CA GLN A 62 2.08 -14.33 3.66
C GLN A 62 3.31 -13.87 2.85
N LYS A 63 3.12 -13.46 1.59
CA LYS A 63 4.22 -12.91 0.77
C LYS A 63 4.82 -11.64 1.35
N LEU A 64 4.02 -10.80 2.04
CA LEU A 64 4.52 -9.63 2.76
C LEU A 64 5.41 -10.02 3.94
N ILE A 65 5.04 -11.07 4.68
CA ILE A 65 5.83 -11.59 5.80
C ILE A 65 7.16 -12.11 5.27
N ASP A 66 7.14 -12.93 4.23
CA ASP A 66 8.36 -13.49 3.61
C ASP A 66 9.26 -12.36 3.06
N GLY A 67 8.65 -11.33 2.45
CA GLY A 67 9.37 -10.13 1.99
C GLY A 67 9.95 -9.27 3.12
N LEU A 68 9.33 -9.31 4.31
CA LEU A 68 9.82 -8.63 5.51
C LEU A 68 11.04 -9.35 6.10
N GLU A 69 11.12 -10.68 6.03
CA GLU A 69 12.31 -11.43 6.44
C GLU A 69 13.52 -11.13 5.53
N ALA A 70 13.29 -10.84 4.25
CA ALA A 70 14.32 -10.33 3.34
C ALA A 70 14.71 -8.86 3.65
N PHE A 71 13.90 -8.17 4.45
CA PHE A 71 14.23 -6.90 5.06
C PHE A 71 15.02 -7.13 6.34
N ASP A 72 16.35 -6.92 6.29
CA ASP A 72 17.08 -6.42 7.46
C ASP A 72 16.39 -5.11 7.85
N ALA A 73 15.37 -5.19 8.70
CA ALA A 73 14.84 -4.06 9.42
C ALA A 73 15.98 -3.58 10.32
N GLY A 74 16.87 -2.77 9.75
CA GLY A 74 17.80 -1.95 10.51
C GLY A 74 16.95 -1.28 11.58
N ARG A 75 17.21 -1.66 12.85
CA ARG A 75 16.50 -1.28 14.08
C ARG A 75 15.63 -0.03 13.87
N MET A 76 14.40 -0.22 13.43
CA MET A 76 13.40 0.79 13.67
C MET A 76 13.06 0.62 15.15
N VAL A 77 13.63 1.50 15.96
CA VAL A 77 13.55 1.40 17.42
C VAL A 77 12.09 1.60 17.81
N SER A 78 11.40 0.50 18.11
CA SER A 78 10.16 0.59 18.88
C SER A 78 10.49 1.31 20.19
N PRO A 79 9.69 2.29 20.63
CA PRO A 79 9.94 2.99 21.89
C PRO A 79 9.95 1.95 23.02
N VAL A 80 11.13 1.65 23.53
CA VAL A 80 11.29 0.80 24.70
C VAL A 80 10.86 1.64 25.89
N PRO A 81 9.94 1.18 26.76
CA PRO A 81 9.56 1.93 27.94
C PRO A 81 10.81 2.21 28.77
N THR A 82 10.98 3.48 29.16
CA THR A 82 12.08 3.85 30.06
C THR A 82 11.68 3.38 31.45
N ILE A 83 12.50 2.52 32.03
CA ILE A 83 12.31 2.05 33.41
C ILE A 83 13.17 2.95 34.29
N GLU A 84 12.52 3.77 35.11
CA GLU A 84 13.18 4.56 36.15
C GLU A 84 13.07 3.83 37.49
N TRP A 85 14.18 3.74 38.21
CA TRP A 85 14.27 3.12 39.53
C TRP A 85 14.32 4.19 40.61
N ASP A 86 13.42 4.12 41.57
CA ASP A 86 13.33 5.05 42.69
C ASP A 86 12.88 4.32 43.98
N VAL A 87 12.80 5.04 45.09
CA VAL A 87 12.33 4.55 46.39
C VAL A 87 10.82 4.30 46.38
N ALA A 88 10.08 4.96 45.50
CA ALA A 88 8.63 4.82 45.31
C ALA A 88 8.30 4.68 43.83
N GLY A 89 7.34 3.81 43.49
CA GLY A 89 6.98 3.52 42.10
C GLY A 89 5.83 2.52 42.02
N GLU A 90 5.61 1.97 40.82
CA GLU A 90 4.46 1.12 40.52
C GLU A 90 4.77 -0.38 40.68
N CYS A 91 5.99 -0.79 40.31
CA CYS A 91 6.42 -2.19 40.30
C CYS A 91 7.61 -2.41 41.24
N PRO A 92 7.45 -3.14 42.36
CA PRO A 92 8.57 -3.45 43.26
C PRO A 92 9.51 -4.54 42.71
N ASP A 93 10.82 -4.33 42.81
CA ASP A 93 11.82 -5.40 42.73
C ASP A 93 12.09 -5.97 44.14
N VAL A 94 11.54 -7.15 44.37
CA VAL A 94 11.62 -7.84 45.66
C VAL A 94 13.06 -8.22 46.02
N ALA A 95 13.90 -8.56 45.04
CA ALA A 95 15.29 -8.94 45.29
C ALA A 95 16.12 -7.73 45.71
N ALA A 96 15.96 -6.59 45.02
CA ALA A 96 16.62 -5.34 45.36
C ALA A 96 16.22 -4.83 46.76
N TYR A 97 14.93 -4.92 47.10
CA TYR A 97 14.44 -4.59 48.43
C TYR A 97 15.06 -5.47 49.52
N CYS A 98 15.10 -6.79 49.30
CA CYS A 98 15.72 -7.73 50.26
C CYS A 98 17.24 -7.52 50.41
N ALA A 99 17.90 -6.99 49.38
CA ALA A 99 19.31 -6.62 49.42
C ALA A 99 19.56 -5.24 50.10
N GLY A 100 18.52 -4.50 50.46
CA GLY A 100 18.61 -3.20 51.11
C GLY A 100 18.92 -2.04 50.17
N ILE A 101 18.67 -2.20 48.86
CA ILE A 101 18.86 -1.14 47.86
C ILE A 101 17.68 -0.15 47.95
N PRO A 102 17.92 1.16 48.19
CA PRO A 102 16.84 2.13 48.29
C PRO A 102 16.00 2.27 47.02
N GLU A 103 16.62 2.21 45.85
CA GLU A 103 15.98 2.28 44.52
C GLU A 103 15.42 0.91 44.11
N HIS A 104 14.36 0.45 44.78
CA HIS A 104 13.79 -0.89 44.60
C HIS A 104 12.39 -0.86 43.97
N MET A 105 11.89 0.32 43.59
CA MET A 105 10.60 0.48 42.93
C MET A 105 10.84 0.99 41.51
N ALA A 106 10.27 0.30 40.53
CA ALA A 106 10.28 0.72 39.14
C ALA A 106 9.01 1.49 38.81
N THR A 107 9.17 2.61 38.10
CA THR A 107 8.09 3.30 37.40
C THR A 107 8.30 3.10 35.90
N GLN A 108 7.26 2.63 35.21
CA GLN A 108 7.30 2.52 33.76
C GLN A 108 6.72 3.81 33.19
N GLU A 109 7.61 4.71 32.79
CA GLU A 109 7.18 5.83 31.96
C GLU A 109 7.01 5.31 30.53
N PHE A 110 5.75 5.09 30.15
CA PHE A 110 5.41 5.20 28.74
C PHE A 110 5.57 6.68 28.42
N GLU A 111 6.41 7.04 27.44
CA GLU A 111 6.33 8.37 26.86
C GLU A 111 4.86 8.61 26.47
N THR A 112 4.19 9.43 27.27
CA THR A 112 2.78 9.71 27.12
C THR A 112 2.66 10.51 25.85
N GLU A 113 1.98 9.95 24.85
CA GLU A 113 1.59 10.64 23.62
C GLU A 113 2.73 11.39 22.92
N GLN A 114 3.87 10.74 22.65
CA GLN A 114 4.55 11.12 21.42
C GLN A 114 3.58 10.79 20.28
N SER A 115 2.94 11.84 19.73
CA SER A 115 2.17 11.79 18.49
C SER A 115 2.99 10.95 17.50
N SER A 116 2.56 9.71 17.25
CA SER A 116 3.21 8.80 16.31
C SER A 116 3.60 9.60 15.07
N PRO A 117 4.88 9.63 14.68
CA PRO A 117 5.34 10.49 13.60
C PRO A 117 4.49 10.21 12.36
N LEU A 118 3.95 11.30 11.82
CA LEU A 118 2.95 11.27 10.77
C LEU A 118 3.68 11.13 9.44
N VAL A 119 3.26 10.15 8.63
CA VAL A 119 3.81 9.96 7.28
C VAL A 119 2.69 9.79 6.28
N SER A 120 2.78 10.44 5.14
CA SER A 120 1.82 10.35 4.04
C SER A 120 2.49 9.71 2.82
N ILE A 121 1.89 8.63 2.33
CA ILE A 121 2.48 7.79 1.28
C ILE A 121 1.46 7.63 0.16
N SER A 122 1.89 7.94 -1.07
CA SER A 122 1.15 7.58 -2.28
C SER A 122 1.86 6.48 -3.05
N VAL A 123 1.07 5.51 -3.53
CA VAL A 123 1.56 4.40 -4.35
C VAL A 123 0.89 4.48 -5.72
N ASN A 124 1.65 4.84 -6.75
CA ASN A 124 1.13 4.77 -8.12
C ASN A 124 1.12 3.32 -8.61
N GLY A 125 -0.04 2.66 -8.56
CA GLY A 125 -0.23 1.28 -9.01
C GLY A 125 -0.35 1.12 -10.53
N ALA A 126 -0.14 2.16 -11.33
CA ALA A 126 -0.24 2.07 -12.78
C ALA A 126 0.88 1.22 -13.39
N ALA A 127 0.49 0.23 -14.21
CA ALA A 127 1.41 -0.66 -14.91
C ALA A 127 1.00 -0.83 -16.38
N ALA A 128 2.00 -0.94 -17.27
CA ALA A 128 1.74 -1.19 -18.68
C ALA A 128 1.31 -2.66 -18.88
N TRP A 129 0.52 -2.92 -19.92
CA TRP A 129 0.03 -4.27 -20.22
C TRP A 129 1.15 -5.30 -20.43
N ARG A 130 2.34 -4.87 -20.83
CA ARG A 130 3.51 -5.73 -21.06
C ARG A 130 4.29 -6.10 -19.78
N ILE A 131 3.93 -5.55 -18.63
CA ILE A 131 4.61 -5.85 -17.36
C ILE A 131 4.03 -7.14 -16.79
N ASP A 132 4.88 -8.09 -16.44
CA ASP A 132 4.42 -9.38 -15.91
C ASP A 132 3.77 -9.26 -14.53
N SER A 133 2.80 -10.14 -14.26
CA SER A 133 2.10 -10.22 -12.97
C SER A 133 3.06 -10.40 -11.79
N SER A 134 4.12 -11.19 -11.97
CA SER A 134 5.14 -11.44 -10.94
C SER A 134 5.90 -10.17 -10.54
N ARG A 135 6.24 -9.31 -11.52
CA ARG A 135 6.92 -8.03 -11.28
C ARG A 135 6.02 -7.07 -10.50
N ILE A 136 4.72 -7.02 -10.83
CA ILE A 136 3.72 -6.22 -10.09
C ILE A 136 3.63 -6.69 -8.64
N ILE A 137 3.55 -8.01 -8.42
CA ILE A 137 3.49 -8.59 -7.08
C ILE A 137 4.74 -8.23 -6.28
N ARG A 138 5.95 -8.40 -6.84
CA ARG A 138 7.19 -8.03 -6.13
C ARG A 138 7.26 -6.56 -5.77
N TYR A 139 6.94 -5.69 -6.73
CA TYR A 139 6.93 -4.25 -6.50
C TYR A 139 6.00 -3.90 -5.33
N GLY A 140 4.77 -4.43 -5.35
CA GLY A 140 3.82 -4.16 -4.29
C GLY A 140 4.19 -4.79 -2.95
N VAL A 141 4.76 -6.00 -2.95
CA VAL A 141 5.24 -6.66 -1.74
C VAL A 141 6.31 -5.83 -1.06
N MET A 142 7.32 -5.34 -1.80
CA MET A 142 8.37 -4.49 -1.23
C MET A 142 7.81 -3.22 -0.58
N ILE A 143 6.85 -2.56 -1.23
CA ILE A 143 6.23 -1.35 -0.69
C ILE A 143 5.41 -1.65 0.57
N ALA A 144 4.56 -2.67 0.52
CA ALA A 144 3.73 -3.03 1.66
C ALA A 144 4.56 -3.56 2.84
N SER A 145 5.70 -4.22 2.59
CA SER A 145 6.69 -4.57 3.64
C SER A 145 7.27 -3.31 4.30
N HIS A 146 7.59 -2.26 3.55
CA HIS A 146 8.02 -0.97 4.12
C HIS A 146 6.93 -0.30 4.96
N VAL A 147 5.70 -0.26 4.45
CA VAL A 147 4.56 0.31 5.20
C VAL A 147 4.35 -0.46 6.51
N ARG A 148 4.46 -1.79 6.48
CA ARG A 148 4.41 -2.62 7.67
C ARG A 148 5.57 -2.33 8.64
N ALA A 149 6.78 -2.13 8.13
CA ALA A 149 7.93 -1.76 8.97
C ALA A 149 7.70 -0.40 9.66
N LEU A 150 7.17 0.60 8.95
CA LEU A 150 6.79 1.90 9.53
C LEU A 150 5.76 1.75 10.66
N LEU A 151 4.73 0.91 10.45
CA LEU A 151 3.73 0.61 11.48
C LEU A 151 4.37 -0.06 12.71
N GLN A 152 5.26 -1.03 12.51
CA GLN A 152 5.99 -1.70 13.61
C GLN A 152 6.92 -0.75 14.36
N ALA A 153 7.43 0.26 13.69
CA ALA A 153 8.26 1.32 14.26
C ALA A 153 7.47 2.39 15.03
N GLY A 154 6.13 2.34 15.01
CA GLY A 154 5.28 3.29 15.72
C GLY A 154 4.89 4.54 14.94
N TYR A 155 5.14 4.59 13.62
CA TYR A 155 4.62 5.66 12.76
C TYR A 155 3.11 5.52 12.54
N SER A 156 2.45 6.64 12.21
CA SER A 156 1.03 6.65 11.79
C SER A 156 0.93 7.01 10.30
N PRO A 157 1.02 6.00 9.40
CA PRO A 157 0.94 6.24 7.96
C PRO A 157 -0.48 6.52 7.48
N ARG A 158 -0.63 7.55 6.64
CA ARG A 158 -1.72 7.64 5.66
C ARG A 158 -1.24 7.04 4.35
N LEU A 159 -2.03 6.16 3.76
CA LEU A 159 -1.66 5.42 2.54
C LEU A 159 -2.75 5.55 1.49
N ASP A 160 -2.39 6.10 0.33
CA ASP A 160 -3.28 6.22 -0.82
C ASP A 160 -2.75 5.46 -2.02
N TRP A 161 -3.60 4.61 -2.60
CA TRP A 161 -3.33 4.00 -3.89
C TRP A 161 -3.78 4.93 -5.00
N CYS A 162 -2.87 5.23 -5.91
CA CYS A 162 -3.12 6.13 -7.03
C CYS A 162 -2.94 5.39 -8.36
N CYS A 163 -3.66 5.84 -9.40
CA CYS A 163 -3.41 5.42 -10.77
C CYS A 163 -3.45 6.61 -11.71
N ALA A 164 -2.28 6.99 -12.23
CA ALA A 164 -2.14 8.08 -13.19
C ALA A 164 -1.98 7.54 -14.62
N LEU A 165 -2.85 7.99 -15.52
CA LEU A 165 -2.89 7.57 -16.91
C LEU A 165 -2.91 8.79 -17.85
N ASN A 166 -2.19 8.69 -18.95
CA ASN A 166 -2.19 9.65 -20.04
C ASN A 166 -3.13 9.16 -21.15
N GLY A 167 -4.14 9.97 -21.49
CA GLY A 167 -5.08 9.69 -22.58
C GLY A 167 -4.55 10.02 -23.97
N ASN A 168 -3.25 9.79 -24.21
CA ASN A 168 -2.59 9.88 -25.50
C ASN A 168 -2.92 11.17 -26.29
N GLY A 169 -2.76 12.33 -25.63
CA GLY A 169 -3.03 13.64 -26.23
C GLY A 169 -4.46 14.16 -26.06
N ARG A 170 -5.35 13.43 -25.37
CA ARG A 170 -6.69 13.90 -24.98
C ARG A 170 -6.71 14.45 -23.56
N LYS A 171 -7.07 13.61 -22.58
CA LYS A 171 -7.19 13.97 -21.16
C LYS A 171 -6.34 13.02 -20.34
N ASN A 172 -5.72 13.54 -19.29
CA ASN A 172 -5.05 12.68 -18.30
C ASN A 172 -6.08 12.30 -17.24
N TYR A 173 -5.88 11.14 -16.63
CA TYR A 173 -6.77 10.59 -15.62
C TYR A 173 -5.96 10.24 -14.37
N LEU A 174 -6.53 10.54 -13.21
CA LEU A 174 -5.99 10.16 -11.92
C LEU A 174 -7.13 9.56 -11.10
N MET A 175 -6.94 8.34 -10.62
CA MET A 175 -7.78 7.75 -9.58
C MET A 175 -7.01 7.67 -8.28
N THR A 176 -7.64 8.03 -7.17
CA THR A 176 -7.08 7.93 -5.82
C THR A 176 -8.04 7.15 -4.93
N VAL A 177 -7.53 6.09 -4.30
CA VAL A 177 -8.27 5.20 -3.40
C VAL A 177 -7.55 5.21 -2.05
N PRO A 178 -8.19 5.69 -0.97
CA PRO A 178 -7.60 5.64 0.35
C PRO A 178 -7.53 4.20 0.85
N LEU A 179 -6.34 3.79 1.29
CA LEU A 179 -6.05 2.45 1.79
C LEU A 179 -5.80 2.39 3.28
N LEU A 180 -5.46 3.51 3.92
CA LEU A 180 -5.27 3.61 5.36
C LEU A 180 -5.33 5.09 5.75
N GLU A 181 -6.24 5.42 6.65
CA GLU A 181 -6.27 6.73 7.29
C GLU A 181 -5.61 6.71 8.67
N ARG A 182 -5.27 7.90 9.17
CA ARG A 182 -4.57 8.05 10.46
C ARG A 182 -5.44 7.55 11.61
N GLY A 183 -4.89 6.63 12.40
CA GLY A 183 -5.60 6.01 13.53
C GLY A 183 -6.66 4.97 13.13
N GLU A 184 -6.79 4.63 11.85
CA GLU A 184 -7.62 3.51 11.40
C GLU A 184 -6.95 2.18 11.76
N THR A 185 -7.74 1.16 12.08
CA THR A 185 -7.25 -0.22 12.23
C THR A 185 -6.65 -0.70 10.91
N VAL A 186 -5.41 -1.18 10.95
CA VAL A 186 -4.71 -1.64 9.76
C VAL A 186 -5.25 -2.99 9.31
N ASP A 187 -5.86 -3.01 8.12
CA ASP A 187 -6.20 -4.23 7.40
C ASP A 187 -5.07 -4.58 6.41
N ILE A 188 -4.19 -5.50 6.80
CA ILE A 188 -3.03 -5.89 6.01
C ILE A 188 -3.47 -6.65 4.75
N ASP A 189 -4.53 -7.45 4.81
CA ASP A 189 -5.00 -8.22 3.66
C ASP A 189 -5.55 -7.30 2.57
N ARG A 190 -6.24 -6.23 2.96
CA ARG A 190 -6.68 -5.14 2.07
C ARG A 190 -5.50 -4.43 1.42
N ILE A 191 -4.50 -4.03 2.21
CA ILE A 191 -3.31 -3.32 1.72
C ILE A 191 -2.52 -4.21 0.76
N ALA A 192 -2.33 -5.49 1.10
CA ALA A 192 -1.66 -6.47 0.26
C ALA A 192 -2.36 -6.62 -1.10
N PHE A 193 -3.69 -6.75 -1.10
CA PHE A 193 -4.47 -6.80 -2.33
C PHE A 193 -4.29 -5.53 -3.16
N ALA A 194 -4.53 -4.37 -2.56
CA ALA A 194 -4.53 -3.10 -3.28
C ALA A 194 -3.17 -2.77 -3.90
N ILE A 195 -2.07 -3.06 -3.21
CA ILE A 195 -0.74 -2.65 -3.66
C ILE A 195 -0.08 -3.72 -4.54
N ALA A 196 -0.24 -5.01 -4.21
CA ALA A 196 0.53 -6.08 -4.85
C ALA A 196 -0.28 -6.95 -5.82
N HIS A 197 -1.61 -7.03 -5.69
CA HIS A 197 -2.37 -7.95 -6.52
C HIS A 197 -2.66 -7.36 -7.91
N PRO A 198 -2.35 -8.05 -9.03
CA PRO A 198 -2.56 -7.50 -10.37
C PRO A 198 -4.03 -7.17 -10.70
N SER A 199 -5.00 -7.88 -10.10
CA SER A 199 -6.43 -7.56 -10.24
C SER A 199 -6.83 -6.18 -9.72
N MET A 200 -6.08 -5.56 -8.78
CA MET A 200 -6.38 -4.19 -8.36
C MET A 200 -6.30 -3.24 -9.57
N LEU A 201 -5.22 -3.30 -10.34
CA LEU A 201 -5.08 -2.50 -11.55
C LEU A 201 -5.93 -3.06 -12.70
N ARG A 202 -5.82 -4.37 -12.97
CA ARG A 202 -6.30 -4.99 -14.22
C ARG A 202 -7.79 -5.28 -14.23
N ARG A 203 -8.46 -5.25 -13.07
CA ARG A 203 -9.90 -5.46 -12.96
C ARG A 203 -10.59 -4.35 -12.19
N ALA A 204 -10.18 -4.08 -10.96
CA ALA A 204 -10.85 -3.09 -10.11
C ALA A 204 -10.75 -1.68 -10.68
N MET A 205 -9.54 -1.20 -11.01
CA MET A 205 -9.38 0.11 -11.68
C MET A 205 -10.05 0.12 -13.05
N PHE A 206 -9.89 -0.94 -13.84
CA PHE A 206 -10.52 -1.01 -15.16
C PHE A 206 -12.06 -0.92 -15.08
N ALA A 207 -12.68 -1.57 -14.11
CA ALA A 207 -14.13 -1.48 -13.87
C ALA A 207 -14.56 -0.04 -13.58
N VAL A 208 -13.82 0.69 -12.73
CA VAL A 208 -14.09 2.09 -12.44
C VAL A 208 -13.92 2.96 -13.69
N ALA A 209 -12.80 2.80 -14.42
CA ALA A 209 -12.52 3.55 -15.64
C ALA A 209 -13.58 3.32 -16.74
N GLU A 210 -14.11 2.10 -16.82
CA GLU A 210 -15.19 1.68 -17.69
C GLU A 210 -16.52 2.36 -17.31
N ILE A 211 -16.89 2.38 -16.02
CA ILE A 211 -18.10 3.05 -15.49
C ILE A 211 -18.05 4.56 -15.74
N GLU A 212 -16.93 5.18 -15.36
CA GLU A 212 -16.70 6.62 -15.47
C GLU A 212 -16.54 7.07 -16.94
N GLY A 213 -16.57 6.12 -17.88
CA GLY A 213 -16.52 6.41 -19.29
C GLY A 213 -15.27 7.17 -19.66
N TRP A 214 -14.09 6.67 -19.26
CA TRP A 214 -12.76 7.21 -19.59
C TRP A 214 -12.42 7.00 -21.09
N ARG A 215 -13.33 7.46 -21.96
CA ARG A 215 -13.33 7.39 -23.43
C ARG A 215 -12.17 8.18 -24.08
N GLY A 216 -11.43 8.95 -23.29
CA GLY A 216 -10.22 9.67 -23.71
C GLY A 216 -8.98 8.76 -23.84
N LEU A 217 -9.05 7.52 -23.38
CA LEU A 217 -7.91 6.59 -23.36
C LEU A 217 -7.65 5.88 -24.73
N GLY A 218 -8.62 5.94 -25.66
CA GLY A 218 -8.56 5.26 -26.97
C GLY A 218 -9.09 3.82 -26.89
N GLN A 219 -8.69 2.94 -27.83
CA GLN A 219 -9.00 1.50 -27.75
C GLN A 219 -8.17 0.75 -26.69
N SER A 220 -7.26 1.46 -26.02
CA SER A 220 -6.41 1.00 -24.91
C SER A 220 -6.75 1.80 -23.66
N MET A 221 -6.50 1.28 -22.46
CA MET A 221 -6.68 2.00 -21.18
C MET A 221 -5.62 3.11 -20.96
N GLY A 222 -5.23 3.81 -22.02
CA GLY A 222 -4.23 4.89 -22.04
C GLY A 222 -2.79 4.40 -21.96
N SER A 223 -1.88 5.34 -21.78
CA SER A 223 -0.49 5.07 -21.42
C SER A 223 -0.25 5.40 -19.95
N VAL A 224 0.65 4.65 -19.31
CA VAL A 224 0.98 4.85 -17.90
C VAL A 224 1.70 6.18 -17.73
N MET A 225 1.29 6.97 -16.74
CA MET A 225 2.11 8.04 -16.20
C MET A 225 2.89 7.45 -15.02
N ASN A 226 4.21 7.30 -15.18
CA ASN A 226 5.01 6.66 -14.13
C ASN A 226 5.15 7.53 -12.88
N THR A 227 4.95 8.84 -12.97
CA THR A 227 4.94 9.73 -11.81
C THR A 227 3.57 10.39 -11.71
N LEU A 228 3.15 10.66 -10.47
CA LEU A 228 1.99 11.52 -10.25
C LEU A 228 2.32 12.95 -10.75
N PRO A 229 1.31 13.74 -11.13
CA PRO A 229 1.50 15.17 -11.34
C PRO A 229 2.10 15.83 -10.09
N ALA A 230 3.06 16.74 -10.26
CA ALA A 230 3.78 17.38 -9.14
C ALA A 230 2.83 17.97 -8.09
N GLU A 231 1.79 18.68 -8.54
CA GLU A 231 0.73 19.27 -7.68
C GLU A 231 0.04 18.27 -6.75
N ILE A 232 0.04 16.98 -7.10
CA ILE A 232 -0.53 15.91 -6.28
C ILE A 232 0.56 15.18 -5.50
N ALA A 233 1.73 15.00 -6.11
CA ALA A 233 2.86 14.33 -5.45
C ALA A 233 3.35 15.12 -4.23
N ASP A 234 3.31 16.45 -4.30
CA ASP A 234 3.76 17.37 -3.25
C ASP A 234 2.89 17.32 -1.97
N ASP A 235 1.69 16.70 -2.05
CA ASP A 235 0.82 16.46 -0.88
C ASP A 235 1.28 15.26 -0.02
N TYR A 236 2.27 14.49 -0.49
CA TYR A 236 2.77 13.29 0.17
C TYR A 236 4.24 13.41 0.55
N ASP A 237 4.60 12.93 1.74
CA ASP A 237 6.00 12.81 2.19
C ASP A 237 6.77 11.79 1.34
N VAL A 238 6.06 10.77 0.84
CA VAL A 238 6.59 9.73 -0.04
C VAL A 238 5.64 9.52 -1.22
N SER A 239 6.13 9.72 -2.45
CA SER A 239 5.39 9.42 -3.68
C SER A 239 6.13 8.36 -4.50
N LEU A 240 5.63 7.13 -4.48
CA LEU A 240 6.20 6.01 -5.21
C LEU A 240 5.74 6.00 -6.68
N PRO A 241 6.66 5.84 -7.65
CA PRO A 241 6.33 5.86 -9.06
C PRO A 241 5.69 4.55 -9.50
N GLY A 242 4.94 4.59 -10.60
CA GLY A 242 4.43 3.41 -11.29
C GLY A 242 5.56 2.45 -11.68
N ILE A 243 5.26 1.15 -11.64
CA ILE A 243 6.24 0.08 -11.89
C ILE A 243 6.97 0.24 -13.24
N GLY A 244 6.40 0.95 -14.21
CA GLY A 244 7.07 1.22 -15.49
C GLY A 244 8.43 1.91 -15.36
N SER A 245 8.66 2.72 -14.32
CA SER A 245 9.97 3.32 -14.05
C SER A 245 10.96 2.38 -13.36
N LEU A 246 10.46 1.33 -12.71
CA LEU A 246 11.27 0.42 -11.89
C LEU A 246 11.27 -1.02 -12.42
N SER A 247 10.61 -1.29 -13.54
CA SER A 247 10.32 -2.66 -14.00
C SER A 247 11.57 -3.49 -14.28
N ALA A 248 12.67 -2.85 -14.65
CA ALA A 248 13.96 -3.51 -14.87
C ALA A 248 14.59 -4.05 -13.58
N PHE A 249 14.17 -3.53 -12.42
CA PHE A 249 14.67 -3.95 -11.11
C PHE A 249 13.76 -4.97 -10.43
N MET A 250 12.61 -5.33 -11.03
CA MET A 250 11.62 -6.22 -10.42
C MET A 250 11.87 -7.72 -10.74
N ASP A 251 13.05 -8.05 -11.24
CA ASP A 251 13.43 -9.42 -11.65
C ASP A 251 13.89 -10.30 -10.49
N THR A 252 14.35 -9.71 -9.39
CA THR A 252 14.72 -10.39 -8.15
C THR A 252 14.27 -9.56 -6.95
N ASP A 253 14.09 -10.20 -5.79
CA ASP A 253 13.63 -9.50 -4.59
C ASP A 253 14.69 -8.52 -4.06
N GLU A 254 15.98 -8.86 -4.19
CA GLU A 254 17.10 -7.97 -3.85
C GLU A 254 17.11 -6.68 -4.69
N ASN A 255 16.91 -6.80 -6.01
CA ASN A 255 16.87 -5.64 -6.90
C ASN A 255 15.62 -4.79 -6.65
N ALA A 256 14.48 -5.44 -6.38
CA ALA A 256 13.24 -4.75 -6.05
C ALA A 256 13.39 -3.95 -4.75
N LYS A 257 14.00 -4.54 -3.72
CA LYS A 257 14.36 -3.87 -2.47
C LYS A 257 15.27 -2.68 -2.73
N ALA A 258 16.37 -2.86 -3.44
CA ALA A 258 17.32 -1.78 -3.75
C ALA A 258 16.66 -0.60 -4.51
N ALA A 259 15.64 -0.87 -5.31
CA ALA A 259 14.91 0.15 -6.06
C ALA A 259 13.86 0.91 -5.22
N VAL A 260 13.25 0.25 -4.22
CA VAL A 260 12.18 0.83 -3.39
C VAL A 260 12.72 1.47 -2.11
N SER A 261 13.75 0.89 -1.47
CA SER A 261 14.32 1.41 -0.22
C SER A 261 14.68 2.89 -0.23
N PRO A 262 15.26 3.47 -1.32
CA PRO A 262 15.63 4.89 -1.34
C PRO A 262 14.49 5.86 -1.03
N TYR A 263 13.24 5.48 -1.31
CA TYR A 263 12.06 6.30 -1.01
C TYR A 263 11.72 6.36 0.49
N PHE A 264 12.25 5.43 1.28
CA PHE A 264 11.97 5.29 2.71
C PHE A 264 13.19 5.57 3.60
N ASN A 265 14.37 5.84 3.02
CA ASN A 265 15.60 6.04 3.79
C ASN A 265 15.52 7.19 4.80
N GLN A 266 14.68 8.20 4.54
CA GLN A 266 14.46 9.33 5.45
C GLN A 266 13.78 8.96 6.78
N PHE A 267 13.31 7.72 6.95
CA PHE A 267 12.66 7.22 8.17
C PHE A 267 13.48 6.15 8.91
N ASN A 268 14.66 5.79 8.39
CA ASN A 268 15.53 4.76 8.96
C ASN A 268 16.68 5.32 9.82
N GLU A 269 16.69 6.64 10.07
CA GLU A 269 17.63 7.34 10.96
C GLU A 269 17.03 7.52 12.36
#